data_AF-A0A6J1WGI0-F1
#
_entry.id   AF-A0A6J1WGI0-F1
#
_cell.length_a   1.000
_cell.length_b   1.000
_cell.length_c   1.000
_cell.angle_alpha   90.00
_cell.angle_beta   90.00
_cell.angle_gamma   90.00
#
_symmetry.space_group_name_H-M   'P 1'
#
loop_
_entity.id
_entity.type
_entity.pdbx_description
1 polymer ?
#
loop_
_entity_poly.entity_id
_entity_poly.type
_entity_poly.pdbx_seq_one_letter_code
_entity_poly.pdbx_strand_id
1 'polypeptide(L)'
;MATVLRSHCAFARLFGGKRGQILYNVIDFGIKSTPESLSVISISKKYSNYAHSPFVTRVKERYNYEVIEKPPEWTYVKRLLPFETIPAISPKDNYPSGYIPPQEEARNLPYFIPRNKNHYLPIYLDITFRGMRKISIIKKIDGDIWLLNDEIKSYLKKKHNRYVETRVHEMGRFIEVKGDYVNALKDWAYSKGF
;
A
#
# COMPACT_ATOMS: atom_id res chain seq x y z
N MET A 1 11.53 38.11 17.07
CA MET A 1 11.08 38.26 15.66
C MET A 1 11.34 36.95 14.93
N ALA A 2 10.29 36.25 14.50
CA ALA A 2 10.40 35.00 13.74
C ALA A 2 10.62 35.32 12.25
N THR A 3 11.71 34.83 11.67
CA THR A 3 12.06 35.02 10.25
C THR A 3 11.53 33.86 9.40
N VAL A 4 10.76 34.17 8.36
CA VAL A 4 10.20 33.18 7.42
C VAL A 4 11.25 32.88 6.34
N LEU A 5 11.62 31.61 6.14
CA LEU A 5 12.68 31.17 5.23
C LEU A 5 12.13 30.55 3.94
N ARG A 6 12.75 30.87 2.80
CA ARG A 6 12.34 30.44 1.44
C ARG A 6 13.28 29.37 0.86
N SER A 7 12.73 28.21 0.50
CA SER A 7 13.45 27.15 -0.21
C SER A 7 13.21 27.21 -1.73
N HIS A 8 14.19 26.73 -2.51
CA HIS A 8 14.10 26.63 -3.98
C HIS A 8 13.28 25.39 -4.39
N CYS A 9 11.97 25.39 -4.14
CA CYS A 9 11.05 24.46 -4.81
C CYS A 9 10.24 25.24 -5.85
N ALA A 10 10.45 24.93 -7.13
CA ALA A 10 9.73 25.56 -8.23
C ALA A 10 8.28 25.03 -8.28
N PHE A 11 7.35 25.78 -7.68
CA PHE A 11 5.91 25.61 -7.92
C PHE A 11 5.39 26.84 -8.65
N ALA A 12 5.20 26.73 -9.96
CA ALA A 12 4.53 27.76 -10.75
C ALA A 12 3.03 27.72 -10.41
N ARG A 13 2.49 28.80 -9.83
CA ARG A 13 1.05 29.08 -9.79
C ARG A 13 0.79 30.39 -10.53
N LEU A 14 0.14 30.28 -11.68
CA LEU A 14 -0.49 31.38 -12.39
C LEU A 14 -1.82 31.71 -11.69
N PHE A 15 -1.92 32.89 -11.08
CA PHE A 15 -3.20 33.50 -10.77
C PHE A 15 -3.18 34.96 -11.21
N GLY A 16 -3.88 35.24 -12.30
CA GLY A 16 -4.23 36.59 -12.72
C GLY A 16 -5.44 37.08 -11.92
N GLY A 17 -5.30 38.25 -11.29
CA GLY A 17 -6.39 38.94 -10.60
C GLY A 17 -6.07 40.43 -10.47
N LYS A 18 -6.83 41.27 -11.18
CA LYS A 18 -6.74 42.73 -11.17
C LYS A 18 -7.00 43.26 -9.74
N ARG A 19 -6.16 44.18 -9.25
CA ARG A 19 -6.41 44.94 -8.01
C ARG A 19 -6.99 46.30 -8.37
N GLY A 20 -8.23 46.55 -7.95
CA GLY A 20 -8.82 47.89 -7.91
C GLY A 20 -8.18 48.70 -6.78
N GLN A 21 -7.85 49.96 -7.07
CA GLN A 21 -7.42 50.95 -6.09
C GLN A 21 -8.63 51.49 -5.33
N ILE A 22 -8.49 51.65 -4.01
CA ILE A 22 -9.35 52.52 -3.21
C ILE A 22 -8.47 53.66 -2.72
N LEU A 23 -8.81 54.88 -3.14
CA LEU A 23 -8.26 56.13 -2.63
C LEU A 23 -9.04 56.53 -1.37
N TYR A 24 -8.34 56.77 -0.26
CA TYR A 24 -8.84 57.71 0.75
C TYR A 24 -7.69 58.58 1.26
N ASN A 25 -7.99 59.88 1.20
CA ASN A 25 -7.24 61.02 1.72
C ASN A 25 -7.07 60.93 3.24
N VAL A 26 -6.03 61.56 3.78
CA VAL A 26 -6.13 62.60 4.83
C VAL A 26 -4.79 63.34 4.89
N ILE A 27 -4.92 64.65 4.99
CA ILE A 27 -3.90 65.68 5.03
C ILE A 27 -3.54 65.88 6.49
N ASP A 28 -2.25 65.92 6.83
CA ASP A 28 -1.78 66.66 8.01
C ASP A 28 -0.45 67.33 7.69
N PHE A 29 -0.47 68.66 7.78
CA PHE A 29 0.66 69.56 7.63
C PHE A 29 1.45 69.59 8.94
N GLY A 30 2.71 69.12 8.90
CA GLY A 30 3.71 69.33 9.96
C GLY A 30 5.03 69.79 9.34
N ILE A 31 5.46 71.00 9.70
CA ILE A 31 6.58 71.72 9.09
C ILE A 31 7.92 71.36 9.77
N LYS A 32 8.95 71.17 8.92
CA LYS A 32 10.41 71.32 9.11
C LYS A 32 11.17 70.32 9.98
N SER A 33 12.08 69.61 9.34
CA SER A 33 13.54 69.89 9.41
C SER A 33 14.29 68.97 8.44
N THR A 34 15.04 69.52 7.49
CA THR A 34 16.04 68.78 6.71
C THR A 34 17.40 68.89 7.40
N PRO A 35 17.92 67.83 8.03
CA PRO A 35 19.35 67.68 8.20
C PRO A 35 19.95 67.01 6.96
N GLU A 36 21.19 67.36 6.69
CA GLU A 36 21.98 67.03 5.51
C GLU A 36 21.94 65.56 5.10
N SER A 37 22.03 65.36 3.78
CA SER A 37 22.20 64.07 3.14
C SER A 37 23.51 63.40 3.57
N LEU A 38 23.45 62.56 4.60
CA LEU A 38 24.34 61.41 4.67
C LEU A 38 23.70 60.31 3.83
N SER A 39 24.31 60.03 2.69
CA SER A 39 24.03 58.88 1.83
C SER A 39 24.42 57.58 2.53
N VAL A 40 23.81 57.29 3.67
CA VAL A 40 23.72 55.91 4.14
C VAL A 40 22.61 55.30 3.30
N ILE A 41 23.01 54.64 2.21
CA ILE A 41 22.17 53.70 1.49
C ILE A 41 21.91 52.53 2.45
N SER A 42 21.13 52.76 3.51
CA SER A 42 20.52 51.70 4.29
C SER A 42 19.39 51.19 3.42
N ILE A 43 19.71 50.29 2.48
CA ILE A 43 18.71 49.44 1.86
C ILE A 43 18.02 48.73 3.03
N SER A 44 16.88 49.25 3.45
CA SER A 44 15.99 48.61 4.40
C SER A 44 15.66 47.25 3.80
N LYS A 45 16.35 46.21 4.26
CA LYS A 45 16.12 44.85 3.79
C LYS A 45 14.77 44.44 4.39
N LYS A 46 13.69 44.66 3.62
CA LYS A 46 12.32 44.31 4.00
C LYS A 46 12.17 42.79 3.96
N TYR A 47 12.63 42.12 5.01
CA TYR A 47 12.51 40.67 5.20
C TYR A 47 11.12 40.23 5.67
N SER A 48 10.16 41.15 5.76
CA SER A 48 8.78 40.86 6.16
C SER A 48 7.99 40.07 5.10
N ASN A 49 8.46 40.03 3.85
CA ASN A 49 7.82 39.28 2.78
C ASN A 49 8.69 38.09 2.35
N TYR A 50 8.09 36.90 2.26
CA TYR A 50 8.74 35.66 1.80
C TYR A 50 9.51 35.85 0.50
N ALA A 51 8.96 36.64 -0.45
CA ALA A 51 9.57 36.91 -1.75
C ALA A 51 10.91 37.68 -1.67
N HIS A 52 11.14 38.44 -0.60
CA HIS A 52 12.34 39.25 -0.36
C HIS A 52 13.28 38.64 0.70
N SER A 53 12.93 37.48 1.27
CA SER A 53 13.83 36.74 2.14
C SER A 53 15.02 36.19 1.33
N PRO A 54 16.24 36.19 1.90
CA PRO A 54 17.39 35.63 1.22
C PRO A 54 17.20 34.12 1.08
N PHE A 55 17.62 33.57 -0.06
CA PHE A 55 17.61 32.13 -0.25
C PHE A 55 18.61 31.48 0.71
N VAL A 56 18.17 30.43 1.42
CA VAL A 56 19.07 29.64 2.26
C VAL A 56 19.95 28.82 1.33
N THR A 57 21.21 29.22 1.17
CA THR A 57 22.25 28.31 0.67
C THR A 57 22.61 27.31 1.77
N ARG A 58 23.04 26.11 1.34
CA ARG A 58 23.32 24.92 2.17
C ARG A 58 23.70 25.26 3.61
N VAL A 59 22.82 24.92 4.55
CA VAL A 59 23.07 25.08 5.99
C VAL A 59 24.35 24.32 6.32
N LYS A 60 25.44 25.03 6.63
CA LYS A 60 26.66 24.39 7.16
C LYS A 60 26.28 23.81 8.52
N GLU A 61 26.24 22.48 8.61
CA GLU A 61 26.02 21.74 9.84
C GLU A 61 27.05 22.21 10.88
N ARG A 62 26.59 22.71 12.03
CA ARG A 62 27.44 23.38 13.03
C ARG A 62 27.94 22.42 14.12
N TYR A 63 27.65 21.13 14.00
CA TYR A 63 27.95 20.14 15.03
C TYR A 63 29.09 19.25 14.56
N ASN A 64 30.00 18.92 15.48
CA ASN A 64 31.02 17.92 15.24
C ASN A 64 30.37 16.54 15.32
N TYR A 65 30.51 15.73 14.27
CA TYR A 65 30.08 14.34 14.25
C TYR A 65 31.16 13.47 13.61
N GLU A 66 31.25 12.22 14.06
CA GLU A 66 32.13 11.22 13.48
C GLU A 66 31.29 10.28 12.62
N VAL A 67 31.66 10.17 11.34
CA VAL A 67 31.01 9.22 10.43
C VAL A 67 31.74 7.89 10.54
N ILE A 68 31.13 6.94 11.24
CA ILE A 68 31.64 5.58 11.37
C ILE A 68 31.00 4.72 10.28
N GLU A 69 31.82 4.04 9.49
CA GLU A 69 31.32 3.06 8.51
C GLU A 69 30.93 1.76 9.21
N LYS A 70 29.69 1.29 8.99
CA LYS A 70 29.14 0.02 9.51
C LYS A 70 29.11 -0.08 11.05
N PRO A 71 28.43 0.84 11.75
CA PRO A 71 28.31 0.78 13.20
C PRO A 71 27.53 -0.46 13.67
N PRO A 72 27.86 -1.07 14.83
CA PRO A 72 27.12 -2.23 15.36
C PRO A 72 25.64 -1.92 15.62
N GLU A 73 25.32 -0.67 15.93
CA GLU A 73 23.96 -0.14 16.12
C GLU A 73 23.12 -0.19 14.84
N TRP A 74 23.75 -0.28 13.65
CA TRP A 74 23.02 -0.39 12.38
C TRP A 74 22.16 -1.67 12.29
N THR A 75 22.44 -2.66 13.14
CA THR A 75 21.60 -3.84 13.32
C THR A 75 20.16 -3.46 13.68
N TYR A 76 19.96 -2.43 14.50
CA TYR A 76 18.63 -1.94 14.87
C TYR A 76 17.89 -1.33 13.68
N VAL A 77 18.61 -0.59 12.82
CA VAL A 77 18.04 -0.05 11.57
C VAL A 77 17.66 -1.18 10.61
N LYS A 78 18.53 -2.19 10.44
CA LYS A 78 18.24 -3.36 9.59
C LYS A 78 16.98 -4.12 10.02
N ARG A 79 16.71 -4.24 11.33
CA ARG A 79 15.49 -4.88 11.85
C ARG A 79 14.20 -4.14 11.49
N LEU A 80 14.28 -2.83 11.24
CA LEU A 80 13.12 -2.01 10.88
C LEU A 80 12.82 -2.05 9.37
N LEU A 81 13.75 -2.53 8.56
CA LEU A 81 13.54 -2.64 7.12
C LEU A 81 12.55 -3.78 6.84
N PRO A 82 11.62 -3.58 5.90
CA PRO A 82 10.69 -4.63 5.49
C PRO A 82 11.42 -5.73 4.72
N PHE A 83 10.85 -6.94 4.72
CA PHE A 83 11.30 -8.00 3.82
C PHE A 83 10.92 -7.67 2.38
N GLU A 84 11.87 -7.87 1.46
CA GLU A 84 11.61 -7.69 0.02
C GLU A 84 10.79 -8.86 -0.56
N THR A 85 11.03 -10.06 -0.06
CA THR A 85 10.37 -11.30 -0.50
C THR A 85 9.70 -12.00 0.68
N ILE A 86 8.59 -12.70 0.40
CA ILE A 86 7.88 -13.49 1.41
C ILE A 86 8.81 -14.62 1.90
N PRO A 87 9.04 -14.75 3.22
CA PRO A 87 9.93 -15.77 3.75
C PRO A 87 9.35 -17.18 3.53
N ALA A 88 10.23 -18.14 3.28
CA ALA A 88 9.85 -19.55 3.22
C ALA A 88 9.41 -20.05 4.61
N ILE A 89 8.46 -20.99 4.61
CA ILE A 89 7.95 -21.61 5.84
C ILE A 89 8.97 -22.62 6.35
N SER A 90 9.34 -22.49 7.62
CA SER A 90 10.12 -23.52 8.33
C SER A 90 9.25 -24.75 8.56
N PRO A 91 9.66 -25.96 8.10
CA PRO A 91 8.92 -27.18 8.37
C PRO A 91 8.87 -27.46 9.87
N LYS A 92 7.69 -27.82 10.36
CA LYS A 92 7.40 -28.20 11.75
C LYS A 92 6.42 -29.37 11.74
N ASP A 93 6.50 -30.21 12.77
CA ASP A 93 5.59 -31.36 12.92
C ASP A 93 4.13 -30.91 13.13
N ASN A 94 3.94 -29.82 13.88
CA ASN A 94 2.62 -29.26 14.15
C ASN A 94 2.64 -27.73 14.13
N TYR A 95 1.59 -27.14 13.56
CA TYR A 95 1.36 -25.70 13.52
C TYR A 95 0.13 -25.34 14.37
N PRO A 96 0.28 -24.57 15.46
CA PRO A 96 -0.86 -24.20 16.32
C PRO A 96 -1.89 -23.32 15.61
N SER A 97 -1.52 -22.69 14.49
CA SER A 97 -2.43 -21.91 13.64
C SER A 97 -3.38 -22.77 12.79
N GLY A 98 -3.22 -24.10 12.78
CA GLY A 98 -3.97 -24.99 11.90
C GLY A 98 -3.48 -24.96 10.45
N TYR A 99 -2.27 -24.45 10.21
CA TYR A 99 -1.65 -24.49 8.89
C TYR A 99 -1.25 -25.93 8.52
N ILE A 100 -1.63 -26.36 7.31
CA ILE A 100 -1.27 -27.68 6.77
C ILE A 100 -0.42 -27.47 5.51
N PRO A 101 0.84 -27.95 5.50
CA PRO A 101 1.70 -27.87 4.33
C PRO A 101 1.19 -28.79 3.20
N PRO A 102 1.45 -28.43 1.93
CA PRO A 102 1.09 -29.28 0.80
C PRO A 102 1.90 -30.59 0.82
N GLN A 103 1.28 -31.69 0.42
CA GLN A 103 1.94 -33.00 0.29
C GLN A 103 2.51 -33.17 -1.12
N GLU A 104 3.64 -33.88 -1.25
CA GLU A 104 4.28 -34.11 -2.54
C GLU A 104 3.46 -35.02 -3.46
N GLU A 105 2.74 -35.98 -2.87
CA GLU A 105 1.89 -36.95 -3.59
C GLU A 105 0.80 -36.26 -4.42
N ALA A 106 0.30 -35.11 -3.96
CA ALA A 106 -0.74 -34.35 -4.65
C ALA A 106 -0.31 -33.85 -6.03
N ARG A 107 1.00 -33.79 -6.32
CA ARG A 107 1.52 -33.37 -7.64
C ARG A 107 1.32 -34.43 -8.72
N ASN A 108 1.10 -35.69 -8.35
CA ASN A 108 0.90 -36.78 -9.30
C ASN A 108 -0.56 -36.92 -9.76
N LEU A 109 -1.46 -36.12 -9.20
CA LEU A 109 -2.87 -36.10 -9.56
C LEU A 109 -3.08 -35.45 -10.95
N PRO A 110 -4.12 -35.83 -11.71
CA PRO A 110 -4.41 -35.26 -13.03
C PRO A 110 -4.79 -33.77 -12.98
N TYR A 111 -5.09 -33.26 -11.79
CA TYR A 111 -5.34 -31.86 -11.51
C TYR A 111 -4.65 -31.47 -10.21
N PHE A 112 -4.31 -30.19 -10.08
CA PHE A 112 -3.59 -29.68 -8.90
C PHE A 112 -4.05 -28.27 -8.55
N ILE A 113 -4.09 -27.95 -7.25
CA ILE A 113 -4.42 -26.62 -6.75
C ILE A 113 -3.16 -26.02 -6.08
N PRO A 114 -2.31 -25.26 -6.79
CA PRO A 114 -1.19 -24.56 -6.20
C PRO A 114 -1.60 -23.59 -5.09
N ARG A 115 -0.76 -23.54 -4.05
CA ARG A 115 -0.86 -22.53 -2.99
C ARG A 115 -0.58 -21.12 -3.52
N ASN A 116 -1.13 -20.14 -2.83
CA ASN A 116 -0.84 -18.74 -3.13
C ASN A 116 0.54 -18.32 -2.59
N LYS A 117 0.93 -17.07 -2.87
CA LYS A 117 2.22 -16.50 -2.42
C LYS A 117 2.39 -16.50 -0.89
N ASN A 118 1.28 -16.53 -0.15
CA ASN A 118 1.25 -16.62 1.31
C ASN A 118 1.10 -18.07 1.79
N HIS A 119 1.30 -19.06 0.91
CA HIS A 119 1.19 -20.50 1.15
C HIS A 119 -0.21 -21.05 1.52
N TYR A 120 -1.28 -20.27 1.31
CA TYR A 120 -2.67 -20.70 1.56
C TYR A 120 -3.37 -21.23 0.31
N LEU A 121 -4.40 -22.05 0.52
CA LEU A 121 -5.28 -22.51 -0.55
C LEU A 121 -6.04 -21.34 -1.18
N PRO A 122 -6.11 -21.25 -2.53
CA PRO A 122 -6.81 -20.20 -3.26
C PRO A 122 -8.34 -20.44 -3.34
N ILE A 123 -8.98 -20.71 -2.20
CA ILE A 123 -10.42 -20.93 -2.07
C ILE A 123 -11.05 -19.76 -1.32
N TYR A 124 -11.92 -19.03 -1.99
CA TYR A 124 -12.46 -17.75 -1.52
C TYR A 124 -13.98 -17.73 -1.56
N LEU A 125 -14.58 -16.89 -0.71
CA LEU A 125 -16.00 -16.56 -0.78
C LEU A 125 -16.12 -15.23 -1.53
N ASP A 126 -16.91 -15.22 -2.60
CA ASP A 126 -17.33 -14.01 -3.28
C ASP A 126 -18.78 -13.68 -2.88
N ILE A 127 -18.96 -12.48 -2.32
CA ILE A 127 -20.24 -12.00 -1.82
C ILE A 127 -20.64 -10.79 -2.65
N THR A 128 -21.71 -10.95 -3.41
CA THR A 128 -22.23 -9.94 -4.33
C THR A 128 -23.67 -9.57 -3.96
N PHE A 129 -24.20 -8.51 -4.59
CA PHE A 129 -25.57 -8.03 -4.38
C PHE A 129 -25.90 -7.79 -2.89
N ARG A 130 -25.05 -7.03 -2.20
CA ARG A 130 -25.25 -6.65 -0.78
C ARG A 130 -25.45 -7.85 0.16
N GLY A 131 -24.76 -8.96 -0.10
CA GLY A 131 -24.83 -10.14 0.77
C GLY A 131 -25.83 -11.22 0.32
N MET A 132 -26.69 -10.91 -0.65
CA MET A 132 -27.73 -11.86 -1.11
C MET A 132 -27.14 -13.04 -1.89
N ARG A 133 -26.10 -12.79 -2.70
CA ARG A 133 -25.46 -13.83 -3.51
C ARG A 133 -24.11 -14.17 -2.93
N LYS A 134 -23.94 -15.45 -2.59
CA LYS A 134 -22.69 -16.04 -2.10
C LYS A 134 -22.22 -17.10 -3.09
N ILE A 135 -20.97 -17.01 -3.51
CA ILE A 135 -20.33 -17.97 -4.43
C ILE A 135 -19.00 -18.37 -3.81
N SER A 136 -18.73 -19.66 -3.73
CA SER A 136 -17.39 -20.14 -3.37
C SER A 136 -16.58 -20.32 -4.66
N ILE A 137 -15.38 -19.74 -4.70
CA ILE A 137 -14.52 -19.74 -5.89
C ILE A 137 -13.23 -20.45 -5.55
N ILE A 138 -12.88 -21.46 -6.35
CA ILE A 138 -11.59 -22.15 -6.32
C ILE A 138 -10.77 -21.63 -7.48
N LYS A 139 -9.62 -21.00 -7.22
CA LYS A 139 -8.77 -20.40 -8.24
C LYS A 139 -7.49 -21.19 -8.46
N LYS A 140 -6.78 -20.86 -9.54
CA LYS A 140 -5.46 -21.39 -9.89
C LYS A 140 -5.46 -22.90 -10.09
N ILE A 141 -6.47 -23.47 -10.71
CA ILE A 141 -6.50 -24.91 -10.95
C ILE A 141 -5.56 -25.25 -12.11
N ASP A 142 -4.70 -26.24 -11.94
CA ASP A 142 -3.85 -26.82 -12.97
C ASP A 142 -4.37 -28.20 -13.37
N GLY A 143 -4.15 -28.61 -14.62
CA GLY A 143 -4.56 -29.93 -15.13
C GLY A 143 -6.05 -30.03 -15.50
N ASP A 144 -6.63 -31.21 -15.35
CA ASP A 144 -8.01 -31.51 -15.76
C ASP A 144 -9.04 -30.90 -14.79
N ILE A 145 -9.55 -29.72 -15.18
CA ILE A 145 -10.53 -28.97 -14.39
C ILE A 145 -11.93 -29.61 -14.39
N TRP A 146 -12.27 -30.41 -15.41
CA TRP A 146 -13.59 -31.06 -15.51
C TRP A 146 -13.68 -32.22 -14.53
N LEU A 147 -12.62 -33.03 -14.44
CA LEU A 147 -12.53 -34.11 -13.47
C LEU A 147 -12.58 -33.57 -12.03
N LEU A 148 -11.84 -32.49 -11.74
CA LEU A 148 -11.91 -31.81 -10.45
C LEU A 148 -13.32 -31.28 -10.15
N ASN A 149 -14.01 -30.69 -11.14
CA ASN A 149 -15.38 -30.21 -10.98
C ASN A 149 -16.35 -31.34 -10.61
N ASP A 150 -16.24 -32.49 -11.25
CA ASP A 150 -17.16 -33.61 -11.03
C ASP A 150 -16.93 -34.29 -9.67
N GLU A 151 -15.67 -34.38 -9.23
CA GLU A 151 -15.34 -34.78 -7.87
C GLU A 151 -15.92 -33.83 -6.82
N ILE A 152 -15.80 -32.52 -7.03
CA ILE A 152 -16.36 -31.51 -6.12
C ILE A 152 -17.89 -31.60 -6.07
N LYS A 153 -18.56 -31.70 -7.22
CA LYS A 153 -20.02 -31.90 -7.27
C LYS A 153 -20.43 -33.13 -6.47
N SER A 154 -19.71 -34.24 -6.64
CA SER A 154 -19.98 -35.50 -5.96
C SER A 154 -19.78 -35.39 -4.44
N TYR A 155 -18.68 -34.75 -4.02
CA TYR A 155 -18.38 -34.49 -2.62
C TYR A 155 -19.42 -33.59 -1.96
N LEU A 156 -19.77 -32.45 -2.58
CA LEU A 156 -20.77 -31.52 -2.05
C LEU A 156 -22.17 -32.16 -2.00
N LYS A 157 -22.54 -32.94 -3.02
CA LYS A 157 -23.80 -33.70 -3.03
C LYS A 157 -23.85 -34.70 -1.88
N LYS A 158 -22.76 -35.41 -1.59
CA LYS A 158 -22.67 -36.35 -0.47
C LYS A 158 -22.73 -35.65 0.88
N LYS A 159 -22.02 -34.51 1.04
CA LYS A 159 -21.93 -33.79 2.32
C LYS A 159 -23.24 -33.06 2.70
N HIS A 160 -23.95 -32.50 1.71
CA HIS A 160 -25.15 -31.68 1.94
C HIS A 160 -26.45 -32.33 1.47
N ASN A 161 -26.39 -33.55 0.93
CA ASN A 161 -27.53 -34.28 0.35
C ASN A 161 -28.36 -33.47 -0.66
N ARG A 162 -27.71 -32.52 -1.34
CA ARG A 162 -28.32 -31.59 -2.30
C ARG A 162 -27.42 -31.45 -3.52
N TYR A 163 -28.03 -31.36 -4.69
CA TYR A 163 -27.30 -30.98 -5.90
C TYR A 163 -26.87 -29.51 -5.83
N VAL A 164 -25.57 -29.26 -6.02
CA VAL A 164 -24.99 -27.91 -6.02
C VAL A 164 -24.59 -27.55 -7.43
N GLU A 165 -25.07 -26.40 -7.91
CA GLU A 165 -24.70 -25.90 -9.22
C GLU A 165 -23.27 -25.33 -9.20
N THR A 166 -22.45 -25.72 -10.17
CA THR A 166 -21.10 -25.21 -10.37
C THR A 166 -20.92 -24.67 -11.79
N ARG A 167 -19.96 -23.77 -11.96
CA ARG A 167 -19.54 -23.23 -13.26
C ARG A 167 -18.04 -23.38 -13.41
N VAL A 168 -17.62 -23.94 -14.54
CA VAL A 168 -16.20 -24.17 -14.85
C VAL A 168 -15.73 -23.08 -15.80
N HIS A 169 -14.61 -22.44 -15.45
CA HIS A 169 -13.94 -21.47 -16.29
C HIS A 169 -12.53 -21.98 -16.60
N GLU A 170 -12.40 -22.70 -17.72
CA GLU A 170 -11.13 -23.31 -18.14
C GLU A 170 -10.02 -22.28 -18.35
N MET A 171 -10.27 -21.28 -19.21
CA MET A 171 -9.29 -20.23 -19.53
C MET A 171 -8.87 -19.43 -18.28
N GLY A 172 -9.82 -19.18 -17.38
CA GLY A 172 -9.57 -18.49 -16.11
C GLY A 172 -8.95 -19.38 -15.05
N ARG A 173 -8.95 -20.70 -15.24
CA ARG A 173 -8.49 -21.72 -14.29
C ARG A 173 -9.17 -21.60 -12.92
N PHE A 174 -10.49 -21.45 -12.93
CA PHE A 174 -11.28 -21.40 -11.69
C PHE A 174 -12.64 -22.07 -11.83
N ILE A 175 -13.19 -22.48 -10.69
CA ILE A 175 -14.55 -23.02 -10.59
C ILE A 175 -15.34 -22.17 -9.60
N GLU A 176 -16.55 -21.82 -9.99
CA GLU A 176 -17.54 -21.18 -9.12
C GLU A 176 -18.54 -22.21 -8.62
N VAL A 177 -18.84 -22.18 -7.34
CA VAL A 177 -19.82 -23.04 -6.68
C VAL A 177 -20.89 -22.14 -6.06
N LYS A 178 -22.16 -22.36 -6.40
CA LYS A 178 -23.26 -21.55 -5.89
C LYS A 178 -23.52 -21.84 -4.41
N GLY A 179 -23.22 -20.89 -3.53
CA GLY A 179 -23.38 -21.01 -2.09
C GLY A 179 -22.07 -20.78 -1.32
N ASP A 180 -22.16 -20.82 0.01
CA ASP A 180 -21.02 -20.72 0.91
C ASP A 180 -20.58 -22.13 1.35
N TYR A 181 -19.54 -22.63 0.69
CA TYR A 181 -18.96 -23.94 0.89
C TYR A 181 -17.43 -23.86 1.06
N VAL A 182 -16.90 -22.68 1.37
CA VAL A 182 -15.45 -22.45 1.44
C VAL A 182 -14.77 -23.41 2.41
N ASN A 183 -15.35 -23.60 3.60
CA ASN A 183 -14.77 -24.51 4.59
C ASN A 183 -14.82 -25.97 4.12
N ALA A 184 -15.95 -26.41 3.58
CA ALA A 184 -16.09 -27.77 3.08
C ALA A 184 -15.11 -28.08 1.93
N LEU A 185 -14.88 -27.12 1.05
CA LEU A 185 -13.92 -27.21 -0.05
C LEU A 185 -12.47 -27.17 0.43
N LYS A 186 -12.16 -26.38 1.47
CA LYS A 186 -10.84 -26.39 2.13
C LYS A 186 -10.56 -27.74 2.77
N ASP A 187 -11.51 -28.28 3.54
CA ASP A 187 -11.37 -29.60 4.17
C ASP A 187 -11.10 -30.69 3.11
N TRP A 188 -11.82 -30.63 1.98
CA TRP A 188 -11.63 -31.54 0.85
C TRP A 188 -10.27 -31.36 0.19
N ALA A 189 -9.82 -30.12 -0.02
CA ALA A 189 -8.51 -29.86 -0.62
C ALA A 189 -7.38 -30.32 0.29
N TYR A 190 -7.51 -30.13 1.61
CA TYR A 190 -6.56 -30.65 2.59
C TYR A 190 -6.56 -32.18 2.63
N SER A 191 -7.70 -32.85 2.51
CA SER A 191 -7.75 -34.32 2.48
C SER A 191 -7.10 -34.92 1.23
N LYS A 192 -7.03 -34.16 0.13
CA LYS A 192 -6.28 -34.50 -1.09
C LYS A 192 -4.79 -34.12 -1.03
N GLY A 193 -4.37 -33.36 -0.02
CA GLY A 193 -2.98 -32.93 0.15
C GLY A 193 -2.54 -31.73 -0.68
N PHE A 194 -3.48 -30.96 -1.26
CA PHE A 194 -3.18 -29.74 -2.02
C PHE A 194 -2.62 -28.61 -1.15
#